data_AF-A0A9X3X0I4-F1
#
_entry.id   AF-A0A9X3X0I4-F1
#
_cell.length_a   1.000
_cell.length_b   1.000
_cell.length_c   1.000
_cell.angle_alpha   90.00
_cell.angle_beta   90.00
_cell.angle_gamma   90.00
#
_symmetry.space_group_name_H-M   'P 1'
#
loop_
_entity.id
_entity.type
_entity.pdbx_description
1 polymer ?
#
loop_
_entity_poly.entity_id
_entity_poly.type
_entity_poly.pdbx_seq_one_letter_code
_entity_poly.pdbx_strand_id
1 'polypeptide(L)'
;MEETTRAERGGWGKVAEVEGEDAEAKAPRIKERAKTLARDVGAAIEGRVAPAADRAAQAVKSGAGTALRALEDPTAFQVSEILAQADLPTVSGEDPLADLAIRLDREADLHRGIALRQHARAAWMDRLGAIGAVVALVGIVVLAAIAGFRALFAPEGALFVSLLLGVGALLLLLGAFSLGRATARIRASQAQSAREALVRSDLAEARLHRVAALLALRQLDPEAFSKATQDLERDMRASG
;
A
#
# COMPACT_ATOMS: atom_id res chain seq x y z
N MET A 1 -45.40 -16.01 -100.90
CA MET A 1 -46.11 -14.93 -100.20
C MET A 1 -45.62 -14.96 -98.77
N GLU A 2 -44.68 -14.06 -98.48
CA GLU A 2 -44.29 -13.69 -97.14
C GLU A 2 -45.44 -12.94 -96.48
N GLU A 3 -45.71 -13.21 -95.21
CA GLU A 3 -45.92 -12.15 -94.22
C GLU A 3 -45.73 -12.71 -92.81
N THR A 4 -44.84 -12.05 -92.09
CA THR A 4 -44.39 -12.28 -90.74
C THR A 4 -45.21 -11.44 -89.77
N THR A 5 -45.51 -11.94 -88.56
CA THR A 5 -45.82 -11.16 -87.34
C THR A 5 -45.96 -12.14 -86.18
N ARG A 6 -44.95 -12.34 -85.31
CA ARG A 6 -44.45 -11.53 -84.19
C ARG A 6 -44.83 -12.21 -82.87
N ALA A 7 -43.84 -12.86 -82.27
CA ALA A 7 -43.89 -13.33 -80.88
C ALA A 7 -43.56 -12.15 -79.94
N GLU A 8 -44.38 -11.95 -78.91
CA GLU A 8 -44.04 -11.12 -77.76
C GLU A 8 -44.13 -11.91 -76.46
N ARG A 9 -43.25 -11.48 -75.55
CA ARG A 9 -42.83 -12.11 -74.30
C ARG A 9 -43.84 -11.89 -73.18
N GLY A 10 -43.82 -12.78 -72.18
CA GLY A 10 -44.18 -12.41 -70.81
C GLY A 10 -44.82 -13.55 -70.03
N GLY A 11 -44.12 -14.08 -69.01
CA GLY A 11 -44.74 -15.01 -68.07
C GLY A 11 -43.80 -15.82 -67.20
N TRP A 12 -42.82 -15.16 -66.55
CA TRP A 12 -42.27 -15.68 -65.30
C TRP A 12 -43.21 -15.26 -64.17
N GLY A 13 -43.75 -16.23 -63.43
CA GLY A 13 -44.53 -15.96 -62.23
C GLY A 13 -45.76 -16.85 -62.08
N LYS A 14 -45.57 -18.13 -61.75
CA LYS A 14 -46.52 -18.82 -60.88
C LYS A 14 -45.92 -18.83 -59.49
N VAL A 15 -46.23 -17.77 -58.74
CA VAL A 15 -46.11 -17.73 -57.30
C VAL A 15 -47.05 -18.82 -56.78
N ALA A 16 -46.50 -19.81 -56.10
CA ALA A 16 -47.30 -20.70 -55.28
C ALA A 16 -48.00 -19.82 -54.23
N GLU A 17 -49.34 -19.79 -54.27
CA GLU A 17 -50.16 -19.39 -53.13
C GLU A 17 -49.71 -20.22 -51.93
N VAL A 18 -48.94 -19.58 -51.06
CA VAL A 18 -48.76 -20.06 -49.70
C VAL A 18 -49.96 -19.52 -48.94
N GLU A 19 -50.85 -20.43 -48.56
CA GLU A 19 -51.94 -20.17 -47.60
C GLU A 19 -51.39 -19.38 -46.42
N GLY A 20 -51.78 -18.10 -46.38
CA GLY A 20 -51.56 -17.24 -45.24
C GLY A 20 -52.61 -17.54 -44.18
N GLU A 21 -52.34 -18.50 -43.30
CA GLU A 21 -53.14 -18.64 -42.07
C GLU A 21 -52.40 -19.21 -40.84
N ASP A 22 -51.06 -19.36 -40.87
CA ASP A 22 -50.32 -19.99 -39.74
C ASP A 22 -49.07 -19.23 -39.24
N ALA A 23 -48.77 -18.06 -39.79
CA ALA A 23 -47.59 -17.27 -39.39
C ALA A 23 -47.84 -16.39 -38.14
N GLU A 24 -49.08 -16.00 -37.88
CA GLU A 24 -49.43 -15.03 -36.83
C GLU A 24 -49.54 -15.67 -35.43
N ALA A 25 -49.81 -16.97 -35.34
CA ALA A 25 -49.96 -17.69 -34.07
C ALA A 25 -48.62 -18.13 -33.42
N LYS A 26 -47.48 -18.08 -34.14
CA LYS A 26 -46.17 -18.53 -33.64
C LYS A 26 -45.29 -17.40 -33.09
N ALA A 27 -45.49 -16.16 -33.55
CA ALA A 27 -44.75 -14.98 -33.09
C ALA A 27 -44.92 -14.65 -31.58
N PRO A 28 -46.13 -14.73 -30.96
CA PRO A 28 -46.26 -14.44 -29.53
C PRO A 28 -45.58 -15.51 -28.65
N ARG A 29 -45.63 -16.79 -29.06
CA ARG A 29 -45.02 -17.91 -28.32
C ARG A 29 -43.48 -17.86 -28.29
N ILE A 30 -42.85 -17.33 -29.34
CA ILE A 30 -41.38 -17.17 -29.39
C ILE A 30 -40.92 -16.01 -28.50
N LYS A 31 -41.65 -14.89 -28.47
CA LYS A 31 -41.35 -13.76 -27.57
C LYS A 31 -41.55 -14.14 -26.10
N GLU A 32 -42.59 -14.89 -25.78
CA GLU A 32 -42.81 -15.40 -24.41
C GLU A 32 -41.73 -16.40 -24.00
N ARG A 33 -41.35 -17.35 -24.87
CA ARG A 33 -40.25 -18.28 -24.61
C ARG A 33 -38.90 -17.57 -24.44
N ALA A 34 -38.62 -16.54 -25.24
CA ALA A 34 -37.40 -15.74 -25.11
C ALA A 34 -37.38 -14.95 -23.79
N LYS A 35 -38.54 -14.43 -23.36
CA LYS A 35 -38.68 -13.69 -22.10
C LYS A 35 -38.56 -14.61 -20.88
N THR A 36 -39.07 -15.83 -20.94
CA THR A 36 -38.87 -16.84 -19.89
C THR A 36 -37.43 -17.34 -19.87
N LEU A 37 -36.80 -17.60 -21.03
CA LEU A 37 -35.39 -17.97 -21.09
C LEU A 37 -34.48 -16.88 -20.51
N ALA A 38 -34.75 -15.61 -20.81
CA ALA A 38 -34.01 -14.48 -20.26
C ALA A 38 -34.20 -14.35 -18.73
N ARG A 39 -35.40 -14.67 -18.22
CA ARG A 39 -35.68 -14.71 -16.78
C ARG A 39 -34.99 -15.88 -16.09
N ASP A 40 -35.00 -17.05 -16.69
CA ASP A 40 -34.39 -18.26 -16.14
C ASP A 40 -32.86 -18.19 -16.19
N VAL A 41 -32.29 -17.64 -17.26
CA VAL A 41 -30.86 -17.31 -17.35
C VAL A 41 -30.52 -16.19 -16.36
N GLY A 42 -31.36 -15.17 -16.23
CA GLY A 42 -31.21 -14.11 -15.24
C GLY A 42 -31.20 -14.65 -13.80
N ALA A 43 -32.15 -15.51 -13.45
CA ALA A 43 -32.26 -16.13 -12.13
C ALA A 43 -31.16 -17.18 -11.87
N ALA A 44 -30.70 -17.90 -12.89
CA ALA A 44 -29.57 -18.83 -12.78
C ALA A 44 -28.22 -18.12 -12.64
N ILE A 45 -28.05 -16.98 -13.31
CA ILE A 45 -26.91 -16.09 -13.12
C ILE A 45 -26.99 -15.46 -11.74
N GLU A 46 -28.13 -14.93 -11.33
CA GLU A 46 -28.34 -14.34 -9.99
C GLU A 46 -28.09 -15.38 -8.88
N GLY A 47 -28.61 -16.61 -9.01
CA GLY A 47 -28.40 -17.69 -8.06
C GLY A 47 -26.95 -18.23 -7.99
N ARG A 48 -26.13 -18.02 -9.02
CA ARG A 48 -24.70 -18.41 -9.02
C ARG A 48 -23.75 -17.25 -8.72
N VAL A 49 -24.12 -16.02 -9.10
CA VAL A 49 -23.31 -14.81 -8.94
C VAL A 49 -23.54 -14.18 -7.58
N ALA A 50 -24.76 -14.18 -7.03
CA ALA A 50 -25.03 -13.65 -5.69
C ALA A 50 -24.14 -14.29 -4.60
N PRO A 51 -24.01 -15.63 -4.48
CA PRO A 51 -23.13 -16.22 -3.47
C PRO A 51 -21.64 -15.99 -3.76
N ALA A 52 -21.24 -15.69 -5.00
CA ALA A 52 -19.87 -15.30 -5.31
C ALA A 52 -19.61 -13.82 -4.96
N ALA A 53 -20.59 -12.95 -5.20
CA ALA A 53 -20.56 -11.53 -4.86
C ALA A 53 -20.57 -11.33 -3.34
N ASP A 54 -21.36 -12.09 -2.60
CA ASP A 54 -21.38 -12.05 -1.14
C ASP A 54 -20.06 -12.51 -0.54
N ARG A 55 -19.47 -13.60 -1.07
CA ARG A 55 -18.12 -14.05 -0.66
C ARG A 55 -17.05 -13.01 -0.97
N ALA A 56 -17.13 -12.36 -2.13
CA ALA A 56 -16.22 -11.27 -2.50
C ALA A 56 -16.40 -10.06 -1.58
N ALA A 57 -17.64 -9.65 -1.30
CA ALA A 57 -17.96 -8.54 -0.39
C ALA A 57 -17.47 -8.81 1.03
N GLN A 58 -17.63 -10.04 1.52
CA GLN A 58 -17.20 -10.43 2.85
C GLN A 58 -15.67 -10.52 2.96
N ALA A 59 -14.99 -11.01 1.92
CA ALA A 59 -13.52 -10.99 1.81
C ALA A 59 -12.96 -9.56 1.74
N VAL A 60 -13.63 -8.66 1.01
CA VAL A 60 -13.28 -7.23 0.96
C VAL A 60 -13.48 -6.58 2.33
N LYS A 61 -14.59 -6.88 3.03
CA LYS A 61 -14.86 -6.33 4.36
C LYS A 61 -13.85 -6.81 5.41
N SER A 62 -13.48 -8.09 5.40
CA SER A 62 -12.42 -8.62 6.28
C SER A 62 -11.03 -8.09 5.92
N GLY A 63 -10.74 -7.95 4.63
CA GLY A 63 -9.50 -7.36 4.13
C GLY A 63 -9.36 -5.89 4.51
N ALA A 64 -10.43 -5.11 4.35
CA ALA A 64 -10.47 -3.69 4.71
C ALA A 64 -10.26 -3.47 6.22
N GLY A 65 -10.87 -4.29 7.09
CA GLY A 65 -10.64 -4.20 8.53
C GLY A 65 -9.20 -4.52 8.94
N THR A 66 -8.55 -5.46 8.25
CA THR A 66 -7.14 -5.81 8.49
C THR A 66 -6.20 -4.72 7.96
N ALA A 67 -6.51 -4.15 6.79
CA ALA A 67 -5.78 -3.02 6.22
C ALA A 67 -5.89 -1.76 7.09
N LEU A 68 -7.06 -1.48 7.67
CA LEU A 68 -7.27 -0.35 8.57
C LEU A 68 -6.38 -0.44 9.82
N ARG A 69 -6.30 -1.62 10.45
CA ARG A 69 -5.40 -1.84 11.59
C ARG A 69 -3.93 -1.76 11.20
N ALA A 70 -3.59 -2.16 9.97
CA ALA A 70 -2.22 -2.01 9.46
C ALA A 70 -1.87 -0.55 9.12
N LEU A 71 -2.87 0.31 8.90
CA LEU A 71 -2.74 1.76 8.66
C LEU A 71 -2.60 2.58 9.94
N GLU A 72 -2.83 2.00 11.13
CA GLU A 72 -2.57 2.68 12.40
C GLU A 72 -1.05 2.89 12.57
N ASP A 73 -0.62 4.14 12.75
CA ASP A 73 0.79 4.47 13.00
C ASP A 73 1.21 3.93 14.37
N PRO A 74 2.15 2.96 14.43
CA PRO A 74 2.57 2.35 15.69
C PRO A 74 3.31 3.33 16.62
N THR A 75 3.70 4.52 16.12
CA THR A 75 4.50 5.50 16.86
C THR A 75 3.70 6.69 17.40
N ALA A 76 2.40 6.79 17.09
CA ALA A 76 1.57 7.95 17.47
C ALA A 76 1.45 8.16 18.99
N PHE A 77 1.60 7.11 19.79
CA PHE A 77 1.41 7.16 21.25
C PHE A 77 2.70 7.37 22.07
N GLN A 78 3.87 7.45 21.42
CA GLN A 78 5.18 7.41 22.12
C GLN A 78 5.86 8.78 22.26
N VAL A 79 5.21 9.88 21.84
CA VAL A 79 5.82 11.22 21.87
C VAL A 79 6.04 11.72 23.30
N SER A 80 5.12 11.43 24.22
CA SER A 80 5.25 11.78 25.65
C SER A 80 6.41 11.05 26.32
N GLU A 81 6.63 9.79 25.95
CA GLU A 81 7.74 8.98 26.44
C GLU A 81 9.10 9.52 25.95
N ILE A 82 9.17 10.03 24.72
CA ILE A 82 10.37 10.70 24.19
C ILE A 82 10.69 11.96 24.99
N LEU A 83 9.67 12.78 25.28
CA LEU A 83 9.86 14.01 26.05
C LEU A 83 10.33 13.71 27.47
N ALA A 84 9.83 12.62 28.07
CA ALA A 84 10.31 12.16 29.38
C ALA A 84 11.76 11.65 29.33
N GLN A 85 12.15 10.94 28.27
CA GLN A 85 13.53 10.44 28.07
C GLN A 85 14.52 11.55 27.69
N ALA A 86 14.04 12.64 27.09
CA ALA A 86 14.84 13.80 26.73
C ALA A 86 15.19 14.68 27.95
N ASP A 87 14.52 14.48 29.08
CA ASP A 87 14.84 15.15 30.34
C ASP A 87 16.09 14.53 30.98
N LEU A 88 17.24 15.04 30.56
CA LEU A 88 18.54 14.60 31.03
C LEU A 88 18.85 15.19 32.41
N PRO A 89 19.30 14.39 33.39
CA PRO A 89 19.61 14.89 34.72
C PRO A 89 20.73 15.94 34.65
N THR A 90 20.56 17.01 35.42
CA THR A 90 21.61 18.03 35.61
C THR A 90 22.75 17.43 36.44
N VAL A 91 23.99 17.69 36.01
CA VAL A 91 25.17 17.27 36.78
C VAL A 91 25.29 18.20 37.99
N SER A 92 25.07 17.66 39.19
CA SER A 92 25.11 18.39 40.45
C SER A 92 26.35 17.99 41.25
N GLY A 93 26.93 18.95 41.98
CA GLY A 93 28.36 18.95 42.32
C GLY A 93 28.88 17.92 43.34
N GLU A 94 28.07 16.98 43.83
CA GLU A 94 28.49 16.07 44.90
C GLU A 94 29.32 14.88 44.38
N ASP A 95 28.91 14.25 43.26
CA ASP A 95 29.74 13.31 42.50
C ASP A 95 29.53 13.48 40.98
N PRO A 96 30.23 14.45 40.36
CA PRO A 96 29.98 14.84 38.98
C PRO A 96 30.28 13.73 37.98
N LEU A 97 31.12 12.75 38.31
CA LEU A 97 31.43 11.61 37.44
C LEU A 97 30.30 10.56 37.46
N ALA A 98 29.70 10.30 38.62
CA ALA A 98 28.56 9.40 38.73
C ALA A 98 27.32 10.02 38.04
N ASP A 99 27.07 11.31 38.25
CA ASP A 99 26.00 12.04 37.58
C ASP A 99 26.18 12.06 36.05
N LEU A 100 27.42 12.25 35.58
CA LEU A 100 27.75 12.19 34.16
C LEU A 100 27.51 10.79 33.58
N ALA A 101 27.84 9.73 34.32
CA ALA A 101 27.59 8.36 33.89
C ALA A 101 26.09 8.10 33.69
N ILE A 102 25.24 8.49 34.65
CA ILE A 102 23.78 8.34 34.57
C ILE A 102 23.23 9.14 33.37
N ARG A 103 23.75 10.35 33.15
CA ARG A 103 23.33 11.18 32.02
C ARG A 103 23.69 10.55 30.67
N LEU A 104 24.92 10.03 30.52
CA LEU A 104 25.38 9.40 29.28
C LEU A 104 24.61 8.12 28.98
N ASP A 105 24.26 7.34 30.00
CA ASP A 105 23.43 6.14 29.88
C ASP A 105 22.02 6.49 29.35
N ARG A 106 21.37 7.51 29.93
CA ARG A 106 20.07 8.01 29.44
C ARG A 106 20.15 8.58 28.01
N GLU A 107 21.25 9.26 27.67
CA GLU A 107 21.48 9.78 26.32
C GLU A 107 21.63 8.64 25.30
N ALA A 108 22.35 7.57 25.65
CA ALA A 108 22.47 6.37 24.83
C ALA A 108 21.10 5.71 24.61
N ASP A 109 20.33 5.50 25.69
CA ASP A 109 18.98 4.91 25.61
C ASP A 109 18.01 5.75 24.80
N LEU A 110 18.05 7.08 24.94
CA LEU A 110 17.27 8.01 24.13
C LEU A 110 17.56 7.81 22.63
N HIS A 111 18.84 7.78 22.26
CA HIS A 111 19.26 7.61 20.88
C HIS A 111 18.94 6.22 20.33
N ARG A 112 19.10 5.16 21.12
CA ARG A 112 18.67 3.80 20.78
C ARG A 112 17.17 3.72 20.57
N GLY A 113 16.38 4.35 21.43
CA GLY A 113 14.93 4.45 21.29
C GLY A 113 14.52 5.18 20.02
N ILE A 114 15.19 6.29 19.67
CA ILE A 114 14.97 7.00 18.40
C ILE A 114 15.25 6.07 17.22
N ALA A 115 16.39 5.35 17.22
CA ALA A 115 16.74 4.44 16.14
C ALA A 115 15.70 3.34 15.93
N LEU A 116 15.26 2.68 17.01
CA LEU A 116 14.25 1.62 16.96
C LEU A 116 12.92 2.13 16.37
N ARG A 117 12.49 3.34 16.76
CA ARG A 117 11.26 3.95 16.21
C ARG A 117 11.38 4.28 14.73
N GLN A 118 12.52 4.79 14.27
CA GLN A 118 12.70 5.06 12.83
C GLN A 118 12.76 3.77 12.01
N HIS A 119 13.34 2.69 12.56
CA HIS A 119 13.24 1.36 11.96
C HIS A 119 11.79 0.85 11.92
N ALA A 120 11.02 1.04 12.99
CA ALA A 120 9.61 0.67 13.02
C ALA A 120 8.77 1.45 11.98
N ARG A 121 9.01 2.76 11.84
CA ARG A 121 8.38 3.59 10.79
C ARG A 121 8.76 3.16 9.39
N ALA A 122 10.04 2.83 9.15
CA ALA A 122 10.49 2.31 7.87
C ALA A 122 9.78 0.99 7.52
N ALA A 123 9.68 0.06 8.47
CA ALA A 123 8.95 -1.19 8.28
C ALA A 123 7.44 -0.99 8.08
N TRP A 124 6.85 0.01 8.74
CA TRP A 124 5.45 0.39 8.52
C TRP A 124 5.22 0.95 7.11
N MET A 125 6.13 1.78 6.58
CA MET A 125 6.07 2.27 5.20
C MET A 125 6.14 1.15 4.17
N ASP A 126 6.92 0.09 4.42
CA ASP A 126 6.97 -1.09 3.56
C ASP A 126 5.60 -1.81 3.53
N ARG A 127 4.90 -1.89 4.68
CA ARG A 127 3.54 -2.45 4.74
C ARG A 127 2.53 -1.60 3.97
N LEU A 128 2.61 -0.28 4.07
CA LEU A 128 1.76 0.62 3.27
C LEU A 128 1.99 0.44 1.77
N GLY A 129 3.25 0.30 1.35
CA GLY A 129 3.60 0.00 -0.03
C GLY A 129 2.99 -1.32 -0.50
N ALA A 130 3.09 -2.38 0.31
CA ALA A 130 2.50 -3.68 -0.01
C ALA A 130 0.96 -3.64 -0.09
N ILE A 131 0.29 -2.98 0.87
CA ILE A 131 -1.17 -2.80 0.85
C ILE A 131 -1.58 -2.00 -0.38
N GLY A 132 -0.90 -0.89 -0.68
CA GLY A 132 -1.16 -0.08 -1.86
C GLY A 132 -1.03 -0.87 -3.16
N ALA A 133 -0.01 -1.73 -3.28
CA ALA A 133 0.17 -2.61 -4.43
C ALA A 133 -0.97 -3.63 -4.58
N VAL A 134 -1.42 -4.24 -3.47
CA VAL A 134 -2.56 -5.18 -3.47
C VAL A 134 -3.84 -4.46 -3.88
N VAL A 135 -4.12 -3.27 -3.34
CA VAL A 135 -5.30 -2.49 -3.70
C VAL A 135 -5.28 -2.11 -5.18
N ALA A 136 -4.13 -1.70 -5.71
CA ALA A 136 -3.99 -1.39 -7.12
C ALA A 136 -4.24 -2.62 -8.02
N LEU A 137 -3.70 -3.80 -7.63
CA LEU A 137 -3.93 -5.05 -8.35
C LEU A 137 -5.41 -5.42 -8.38
N VAL A 138 -6.10 -5.36 -7.23
CA VAL A 138 -7.55 -5.62 -7.16
C VAL A 138 -8.31 -4.65 -8.04
N GLY A 139 -7.97 -3.35 -8.00
CA GLY A 139 -8.57 -2.35 -8.88
C GLY A 139 -8.41 -2.69 -10.37
N ILE A 140 -7.21 -3.11 -10.79
CA ILE A 140 -6.94 -3.52 -12.17
C ILE A 140 -7.78 -4.75 -12.57
N VAL A 141 -7.87 -5.76 -11.69
CA VAL A 141 -8.69 -6.96 -11.95
C VAL A 141 -10.16 -6.60 -12.12
N VAL A 142 -10.70 -5.71 -11.28
CA VAL A 142 -12.09 -5.23 -11.37
C VAL A 142 -12.31 -4.49 -12.70
N LEU A 143 -11.41 -3.58 -13.08
CA LEU A 143 -11.51 -2.87 -14.36
C LEU A 143 -11.44 -3.83 -15.55
N ALA A 144 -10.57 -4.85 -15.51
CA ALA A 144 -10.47 -5.88 -16.54
C ALA A 144 -11.76 -6.72 -16.64
N ALA A 145 -12.37 -7.08 -15.51
CA ALA A 145 -13.64 -7.80 -15.48
C ALA A 145 -14.78 -6.96 -16.09
N ILE A 146 -14.86 -5.66 -15.77
CA ILE A 146 -15.84 -4.73 -16.37
C ILE A 146 -15.62 -4.63 -17.89
N ALA A 147 -14.36 -4.53 -18.33
CA ALA A 147 -14.02 -4.49 -19.76
C ALA A 147 -14.49 -5.77 -20.48
N GLY A 148 -14.17 -6.94 -19.93
CA GLY A 148 -14.52 -8.24 -20.49
C GLY A 148 -16.04 -8.48 -20.54
N PHE A 149 -16.75 -8.15 -19.45
CA PHE A 149 -18.21 -8.26 -19.40
C PHE A 149 -18.87 -7.36 -20.45
N ARG A 150 -18.40 -6.11 -20.57
CA ARG A 150 -18.96 -5.19 -21.55
C ARG A 150 -18.65 -5.61 -22.99
N ALA A 151 -17.44 -6.11 -23.27
CA ALA A 151 -17.09 -6.65 -24.58
C ALA A 151 -18.03 -7.78 -25.02
N LEU A 152 -18.53 -8.58 -24.05
CA LEU A 152 -19.43 -9.70 -24.32
C LEU A 152 -20.90 -9.28 -24.53
N PHE A 153 -21.37 -8.21 -23.87
CA PHE A 153 -22.80 -7.85 -23.81
C PHE A 153 -23.19 -6.50 -24.44
N ALA A 154 -22.24 -5.60 -24.70
CA ALA A 154 -22.49 -4.28 -25.29
C ALA A 154 -21.33 -3.88 -26.23
N PRO A 155 -21.24 -4.52 -27.42
CA PRO A 155 -20.15 -4.31 -28.36
C PRO A 155 -20.18 -2.90 -28.99
N GLU A 156 -21.37 -2.29 -29.09
CA GLU A 156 -21.55 -0.92 -29.53
C GLU A 156 -20.97 0.05 -28.48
N GLY A 157 -19.88 0.74 -28.84
CA GLY A 157 -19.11 1.62 -27.94
C GLY A 157 -18.04 0.91 -27.11
N ALA A 158 -17.74 -0.37 -27.37
CA ALA A 158 -16.72 -1.13 -26.65
C ALA A 158 -15.33 -0.46 -26.69
N LEU A 159 -14.95 0.12 -27.83
CA LEU A 159 -13.67 0.82 -28.00
C LEU A 159 -13.50 2.00 -27.01
N PHE A 160 -14.53 2.83 -26.87
CA PHE A 160 -14.46 4.03 -26.02
C PHE A 160 -14.36 3.64 -24.53
N VAL A 161 -15.09 2.59 -24.12
CA VAL A 161 -15.04 2.10 -22.74
C VAL A 161 -13.77 1.32 -22.45
N SER A 162 -13.24 0.54 -23.40
CA SER A 162 -11.92 -0.10 -23.24
C SER A 162 -10.81 0.93 -23.11
N LEU A 163 -10.92 2.06 -23.81
CA LEU A 163 -9.96 3.15 -23.71
C LEU A 163 -10.06 3.85 -22.36
N LEU A 164 -11.28 4.11 -21.86
CA LEU A 164 -11.51 4.66 -20.52
C LEU A 164 -10.98 3.74 -19.41
N LEU A 165 -11.21 2.43 -19.52
CA LEU A 165 -10.73 1.43 -18.57
C LEU A 165 -9.20 1.27 -18.64
N GLY A 166 -8.63 1.35 -19.85
CA GLY A 166 -7.18 1.39 -20.05
C GLY A 166 -6.53 2.61 -19.41
N VAL A 167 -7.14 3.79 -19.56
CA VAL A 167 -6.73 5.01 -18.86
C VAL A 167 -6.86 4.83 -17.34
N GLY A 168 -7.96 4.23 -16.86
CA GLY A 168 -8.14 3.92 -15.44
C GLY A 168 -7.07 2.98 -14.88
N ALA A 169 -6.73 1.91 -15.62
CA ALA A 169 -5.67 0.98 -15.24
C ALA A 169 -4.29 1.67 -15.25
N LEU A 170 -4.03 2.53 -16.24
CA LEU A 170 -2.80 3.33 -16.31
C LEU A 170 -2.69 4.28 -15.12
N LEU A 171 -3.78 4.96 -14.74
CA LEU A 171 -3.82 5.84 -13.57
C LEU A 171 -3.61 5.08 -12.26
N LEU A 172 -4.17 3.87 -12.13
CA LEU A 172 -3.91 3.01 -10.97
C LEU A 172 -2.44 2.58 -10.88
N LEU A 173 -1.83 2.19 -12.01
CA LEU A 173 -0.41 1.85 -12.06
C LEU A 173 0.47 3.07 -11.73
N LEU A 174 0.13 4.25 -12.26
CA LEU A 174 0.87 5.48 -11.98
C LEU A 174 0.71 5.93 -10.52
N GLY A 175 -0.49 5.76 -9.95
CA GLY A 175 -0.76 5.98 -8.53
C GLY A 175 0.05 5.04 -7.65
N ALA A 176 0.06 3.73 -7.94
CA ALA A 176 0.85 2.75 -7.21
C ALA A 176 2.36 3.01 -7.33
N PHE A 177 2.84 3.38 -8.52
CA PHE A 177 4.23 3.73 -8.76
C PHE A 177 4.66 4.98 -7.98
N SER A 178 3.84 6.04 -8.02
CA SER A 178 4.14 7.28 -7.30
C SER A 178 4.11 7.07 -5.78
N LEU A 179 3.16 6.29 -5.27
CA LEU A 179 3.11 5.87 -3.87
C LEU A 179 4.35 5.07 -3.48
N GLY A 180 4.73 4.06 -4.28
CA GLY A 180 5.93 3.25 -4.04
C GLY A 180 7.22 4.07 -4.05
N ARG A 181 7.32 5.08 -4.93
CA ARG A 181 8.47 5.97 -4.97
C ARG A 181 8.52 6.89 -3.74
N ALA A 182 7.37 7.41 -3.32
CA ALA A 182 7.27 8.25 -2.13
C ALA A 182 7.64 7.47 -0.85
N THR A 183 7.10 6.26 -0.67
CA THR A 183 7.42 5.40 0.48
C THR A 183 8.88 4.99 0.49
N ALA A 184 9.48 4.67 -0.66
CA ALA A 184 10.90 4.35 -0.76
C ALA A 184 11.80 5.53 -0.35
N ARG A 185 11.45 6.76 -0.75
CA ARG A 185 12.18 7.98 -0.36
C ARG A 185 12.09 8.23 1.14
N ILE A 186 10.89 8.10 1.72
CA ILE A 186 10.69 8.26 3.17
C ILE A 186 11.45 7.17 3.92
N ARG A 187 11.42 5.92 3.44
CA ARG A 187 12.19 4.82 4.03
C ARG A 187 13.69 5.11 4.04
N ALA A 188 14.24 5.64 2.95
CA ALA A 188 15.66 5.99 2.88
C ALA A 188 16.02 7.08 3.90
N SER A 189 15.19 8.12 4.05
CA SER A 189 15.42 9.16 5.06
C SER A 189 15.31 8.61 6.48
N GLN A 190 14.31 7.77 6.77
CA GLN A 190 14.17 7.17 8.11
C GLN A 190 15.35 6.24 8.44
N ALA A 191 15.82 5.45 7.48
CA ALA A 191 16.98 4.59 7.67
C ALA A 191 18.26 5.41 7.93
N GLN A 192 18.42 6.57 7.29
CA GLN A 192 19.53 7.46 7.55
C GLN A 192 19.45 8.07 8.95
N SER A 193 18.28 8.57 9.36
CA SER A 193 18.07 9.08 10.72
C SER A 193 18.28 8.00 11.79
N ALA A 194 17.88 6.76 11.53
CA ALA A 194 18.13 5.64 12.43
C ALA A 194 19.62 5.38 12.60
N ARG A 195 20.39 5.35 11.50
CA ARG A 195 21.85 5.18 11.53
C ARG A 195 22.54 6.30 12.30
N GLU A 196 22.14 7.54 12.05
CA GLU A 196 22.70 8.69 12.78
C GLU A 196 22.42 8.60 14.28
N ALA A 197 21.20 8.21 14.67
CA ALA A 197 20.86 7.99 16.06
C ALA A 197 21.70 6.86 16.69
N LEU A 198 21.91 5.74 15.99
CA LEU A 198 22.78 4.66 16.47
C LEU A 198 24.23 5.13 16.67
N VAL A 199 24.78 5.90 15.72
CA VAL A 199 26.14 6.45 15.86
C VAL A 199 26.26 7.34 17.10
N ARG A 200 25.23 8.14 17.40
CA ARG A 200 25.22 8.97 18.62
C ARG A 200 25.09 8.12 19.89
N SER A 201 24.29 7.05 19.86
CA SER A 201 24.19 6.06 20.94
C SER A 201 25.55 5.41 21.22
N ASP A 202 26.22 4.91 20.18
CA ASP A 202 27.52 4.24 20.31
C ASP A 202 28.59 5.18 20.87
N LEU A 203 28.53 6.46 20.49
CA LEU A 203 29.43 7.49 21.00
C LEU A 203 29.13 7.84 22.47
N ALA A 204 27.86 7.87 22.88
CA ALA A 204 27.48 8.02 24.29
C ALA A 204 27.94 6.81 25.12
N GLU A 205 27.78 5.59 24.62
CA GLU A 205 28.24 4.34 25.26
C GLU A 205 29.77 4.30 25.37
N ALA A 206 30.50 4.71 24.33
CA ALA A 206 31.96 4.84 24.39
C ALA A 206 32.41 5.86 25.43
N ARG A 207 31.68 6.98 25.59
CA ARG A 207 31.94 7.96 26.66
C ARG A 207 31.62 7.38 28.04
N LEU A 208 30.53 6.63 28.17
CA LEU A 208 30.15 5.96 29.41
C LEU A 208 31.23 4.96 29.85
N HIS A 209 31.77 4.14 28.93
CA HIS A 209 32.87 3.23 29.24
C HIS A 209 34.14 3.95 29.72
N ARG A 210 34.45 5.12 29.17
CA ARG A 210 35.58 5.94 29.64
C ARG A 210 35.34 6.46 31.06
N VAL A 211 34.12 6.95 31.35
CA VAL A 211 33.76 7.40 32.69
C VAL A 211 33.79 6.24 33.68
N ALA A 212 33.29 5.06 33.31
CA ALA A 212 33.36 3.86 34.13
C ALA A 212 34.81 3.44 34.42
N ALA A 213 35.71 3.51 33.43
CA ALA A 213 37.13 3.24 33.62
C ALA A 213 37.77 4.26 34.58
N LEU A 214 37.42 5.55 34.49
CA LEU A 214 37.90 6.59 35.42
C LEU A 214 37.37 6.38 36.85
N LEU A 215 36.10 5.97 37.00
CA LEU A 215 35.53 5.64 38.30
C LEU A 215 36.22 4.42 38.92
N ALA A 216 36.50 3.38 38.13
CA ALA A 216 37.24 2.21 38.57
C ALA A 216 38.68 2.58 38.96
N LEU A 217 39.35 3.44 38.17
CA LEU A 217 40.69 3.93 38.47
C LEU A 217 40.71 4.73 39.78
N ARG A 218 39.72 5.59 40.01
CA ARG A 218 39.58 6.34 41.28
C ARG A 218 39.50 5.43 42.50
N GLN A 219 38.89 4.26 42.37
CA GLN A 219 38.76 3.27 43.46
C GLN A 219 40.03 2.44 43.66
N LEU A 220 40.72 2.08 42.58
CA LEU A 220 41.88 1.19 42.61
C LEU A 220 43.21 1.91 42.85
N ASP A 221 43.39 3.09 42.24
CA ASP A 221 44.62 3.89 42.27
C ASP A 221 44.30 5.40 42.19
N PRO A 222 44.08 6.06 43.35
CA PRO A 222 43.74 7.48 43.42
C PRO A 222 44.83 8.41 42.87
N GLU A 223 46.10 8.02 42.96
CA GLU A 223 47.22 8.83 42.47
C GLU A 223 47.26 8.81 40.93
N ALA A 224 47.11 7.64 40.32
CA ALA A 224 46.99 7.52 38.87
C ALA A 224 45.76 8.26 38.34
N PHE A 225 44.63 8.20 39.04
CA PHE A 225 43.44 8.98 38.70
C PHE A 225 43.71 10.49 38.71
N SER A 226 44.33 11.02 39.77
CA SER A 226 44.65 12.45 39.86
C SER A 226 45.55 12.90 38.70
N LYS A 227 46.60 12.11 38.40
CA LYS A 227 47.50 12.39 37.28
C LYS A 227 46.77 12.40 35.93
N ALA A 228 45.94 11.39 35.67
CA ALA A 228 45.16 11.30 34.44
C ALA A 228 44.20 12.49 34.25
N THR A 229 43.58 12.98 35.33
CA THR A 229 42.74 14.18 35.27
C THR A 229 43.52 15.47 35.00
N GLN A 230 44.73 15.60 35.56
CA GLN A 230 45.60 16.75 35.29
C GLN A 230 46.13 16.76 33.85
N ASP A 231 46.50 15.60 33.33
CA ASP A 231 46.93 15.44 31.93
C ASP A 231 45.79 15.81 30.98
N LEU A 232 44.56 15.33 31.24
CA LEU A 232 43.38 15.70 30.46
C LEU A 232 43.10 17.21 30.49
N GLU A 233 43.20 17.84 31.67
CA GLU A 233 43.00 19.28 31.82
C GLU A 233 44.04 20.08 31.03
N ARG A 234 45.30 19.61 31.03
CA ARG A 234 46.39 20.20 30.25
C ARG A 234 46.14 20.10 28.74
N ASP A 235 45.71 18.94 28.27
CA ASP A 235 45.39 18.71 26.85
C ASP A 235 44.20 19.57 26.39
N MET A 236 43.17 19.69 27.22
CA MET A 236 42.02 20.55 26.91
C MET A 236 42.41 22.02 26.77
N ARG A 237 43.30 22.53 27.63
CA ARG A 237 43.84 23.90 27.54
C ARG A 237 44.75 24.10 26.32
N ALA A 238 45.39 23.05 25.82
CA ALA A 238 46.24 23.12 24.63
C ALA A 238 45.46 23.03 23.31
N SER A 239 44.21 22.55 23.37
CA SER A 239 43.35 22.31 22.20
C SER A 239 42.33 23.43 21.93
N GLY A 240 42.17 24.37 22.86
CA GLY A 240 41.30 25.54 22.77
C GLY A 240 42.05 26.81 22.43
#